data_AF-A0A1Y3G5F3-F1
#
_entry.id   AF-A0A1Y3G5F3-F1
#
_cell.length_a   1.000
_cell.length_b   1.000
_cell.length_c   1.000
_cell.angle_alpha   90.00
_cell.angle_beta   90.00
_cell.angle_gamma   90.00
#
_symmetry.space_group_name_H-M   'P 1'
#
loop_
_entity.id
_entity.type
_entity.pdbx_description
1 polymer ?
#
loop_
_entity_poly.entity_id
_entity_poly.type
_entity_poly.pdbx_seq_one_letter_code
_entity_poly.pdbx_strand_id
1 'polypeptide(L)'
;MSLMRAVFDACFTGGGTRFKPAGPRWPLLLFHVDTGGCGGCGMELEALAAGACDMRGAGFGFVKAPQGADVLLITGALTRAMAPVIEAAWKSMPLPKGLICVGDCAFDGGFFTENYAVMGGVQRKVQIDLTIPGCPPPPQAVLDGLCSLFSQSEAEASL
;
A
#
# COMPACT_ATOMS: atom_id res chain seq x y z
N MET A 1 0.16 13.91 22.10
CA MET A 1 -0.87 13.12 21.39
C MET A 1 -1.47 13.82 20.17
N SER A 2 -1.31 15.15 19.96
CA SER A 2 -1.77 15.84 18.72
C SER A 2 -0.68 16.13 17.68
N LEU A 3 0.59 16.27 18.07
CA LEU A 3 1.63 16.73 17.14
C LEU A 3 2.03 15.66 16.09
N MET A 4 2.32 14.43 16.52
CA MET A 4 2.67 13.34 15.59
C MET A 4 1.51 12.97 14.64
N ARG A 5 0.25 13.18 15.08
CA ARG A 5 -0.94 12.92 14.27
C ARG A 5 -1.10 13.99 13.18
N ALA A 6 -0.93 15.27 13.53
CA ALA A 6 -0.96 16.38 12.58
C ALA A 6 0.20 16.36 11.57
N VAL A 7 1.38 15.88 11.95
CA VAL A 7 2.54 15.76 11.04
C VAL A 7 2.34 14.64 10.02
N PHE A 8 1.79 13.50 10.44
CA PHE A 8 1.44 12.41 9.52
C PHE A 8 0.37 12.86 8.53
N ASP A 9 -0.70 13.51 9.02
CA ASP A 9 -1.74 14.07 8.18
C ASP A 9 -1.13 15.10 7.19
N ALA A 10 -0.28 16.01 7.64
CA ALA A 10 0.37 17.03 6.79
C ALA A 10 1.22 16.46 5.63
N CYS A 11 1.83 15.29 5.82
CA CYS A 11 2.67 14.63 4.82
C CYS A 11 1.86 13.93 3.73
N PHE A 12 0.60 13.62 4.02
CA PHE A 12 -0.34 13.01 3.10
C PHE A 12 -1.47 13.97 2.65
N THR A 13 -1.57 15.18 3.23
CA THR A 13 -2.55 16.23 2.86
C THR A 13 -2.23 16.96 1.54
N GLY A 14 -1.26 16.48 0.76
CA GLY A 14 -1.20 16.85 -0.64
C GLY A 14 -2.40 16.23 -1.33
N GLY A 15 -3.46 17.02 -1.54
CA GLY A 15 -4.65 16.67 -2.33
C GLY A 15 -4.28 16.31 -3.77
N GLY A 16 -3.74 15.11 -3.94
CA GLY A 16 -3.23 14.57 -5.18
C GLY A 16 -4.27 13.62 -5.75
N THR A 17 -4.61 13.87 -7.01
CA THR A 17 -5.34 12.96 -7.89
C THR A 17 -4.96 11.50 -7.63
N ARG A 18 -5.96 10.62 -7.55
CA ARG A 18 -5.80 9.16 -7.48
C ARG A 18 -4.62 8.70 -8.33
N PHE A 19 -3.70 7.93 -7.74
CA PHE A 19 -2.51 7.46 -8.44
C PHE A 19 -2.91 6.80 -9.76
N LYS A 20 -2.45 7.39 -10.87
CA LYS A 20 -2.62 6.85 -12.21
C LYS A 20 -1.26 6.43 -12.73
N PRO A 21 -1.05 5.14 -13.08
CA PRO A 21 0.18 4.74 -13.73
C PRO A 21 0.30 5.50 -15.06
N ALA A 22 1.31 6.35 -15.18
CA ALA A 22 1.53 7.18 -16.36
C ALA A 22 2.12 6.33 -17.50
N GLY A 23 1.24 5.74 -18.31
CA GLY A 23 1.58 4.96 -19.51
C GLY A 23 2.24 3.60 -19.21
N PRO A 24 2.69 2.87 -20.25
CA PRO A 24 3.29 1.54 -20.12
C PRO A 24 4.73 1.61 -19.60
N ARG A 25 4.92 2.08 -18.36
CA ARG A 25 6.17 1.87 -17.61
C ARG A 25 6.09 0.50 -16.95
N TRP A 26 6.38 -0.53 -17.74
CA TRP A 26 6.52 -1.89 -17.23
C TRP A 26 7.97 -2.11 -16.76
N PRO A 27 8.20 -2.72 -15.58
CA PRO A 27 7.23 -3.03 -14.51
C PRO A 27 7.00 -1.87 -13.53
N LEU A 28 5.82 -1.81 -12.90
CA LEU A 28 5.56 -0.96 -11.73
C LEU A 28 6.26 -1.53 -10.50
N LEU A 29 7.00 -0.68 -9.79
CA LEU A 29 7.84 -1.10 -8.67
C LEU A 29 7.13 -0.91 -7.33
N LEU A 30 6.99 -2.00 -6.60
CA LEU A 30 6.25 -2.12 -5.35
C LEU A 30 7.23 -2.17 -4.17
N PHE A 31 7.04 -1.31 -3.17
CA PHE A 31 7.75 -1.38 -1.89
C PHE A 31 6.79 -1.78 -0.79
N HIS A 32 7.04 -2.93 -0.17
CA HIS A 32 6.21 -3.47 0.91
C HIS A 32 6.74 -3.08 2.28
N VAL A 33 5.83 -2.67 3.15
CA VAL A 33 6.10 -2.36 4.56
C VAL A 33 5.04 -3.03 5.43
N ASP A 34 5.47 -3.89 6.35
CA ASP A 34 4.62 -4.37 7.44
C ASP A 34 4.57 -3.34 8.57
N THR A 35 3.37 -2.94 8.97
CA THR A 35 3.14 -1.86 9.92
C THR A 35 2.87 -2.31 11.35
N GLY A 36 3.02 -3.61 11.59
CA GLY A 36 2.86 -4.26 12.89
C GLY A 36 1.64 -5.18 12.93
N GLY A 37 1.39 -5.90 11.83
CA GLY A 37 0.37 -6.95 11.78
C GLY A 37 0.84 -8.28 12.38
N CYS A 38 0.02 -9.33 12.19
CA CYS A 38 0.36 -10.70 12.56
C CYS A 38 1.29 -11.41 11.55
N GLY A 39 1.77 -10.70 10.52
CA GLY A 39 2.61 -11.26 9.45
C GLY A 39 1.86 -12.02 8.35
N GLY A 40 0.59 -12.39 8.53
CA GLY A 40 -0.15 -13.21 7.55
C GLY A 40 -0.21 -12.61 6.14
N CYS A 41 -0.58 -11.32 6.03
CA CYS A 41 -0.59 -10.65 4.71
C CYS A 41 0.82 -10.47 4.13
N GLY A 42 1.85 -10.38 4.98
CA GLY A 42 3.25 -10.32 4.55
C GLY A 42 3.70 -11.64 3.93
N MET A 43 3.33 -12.78 4.52
CA MET A 43 3.63 -14.11 3.97
C MET A 43 3.01 -14.31 2.58
N GLU A 44 1.80 -13.81 2.34
CA GLU A 44 1.15 -13.89 1.02
C GLU A 44 1.86 -13.00 -0.02
N LEU A 45 2.36 -11.83 0.38
CA LEU A 45 3.18 -10.98 -0.49
C LEU A 45 4.55 -11.61 -0.78
N GLU A 46 5.16 -12.26 0.21
CA GLU A 46 6.40 -13.03 0.03
C GLU A 46 6.19 -14.23 -0.90
N ALA A 47 5.07 -14.94 -0.78
CA ALA A 47 4.70 -16.01 -1.69
C ALA A 47 4.53 -15.49 -3.13
N LEU A 48 3.89 -14.32 -3.28
CA LEU A 48 3.75 -13.65 -4.56
C LEU A 48 5.11 -13.25 -5.16
N ALA A 49 6.03 -12.74 -4.32
CA ALA A 49 7.40 -12.42 -4.72
C ALA A 49 8.23 -13.66 -5.08
N ALA A 50 7.96 -14.80 -4.43
CA ALA A 50 8.60 -16.09 -4.69
C ALA A 50 8.08 -16.78 -5.96
N GLY A 51 7.04 -16.23 -6.60
CA GLY A 51 6.50 -16.75 -7.87
C GLY A 51 5.29 -17.65 -7.71
N ALA A 52 4.51 -17.54 -6.63
CA ALA A 52 3.22 -18.21 -6.52
C ALA A 52 2.25 -17.83 -7.67
N CYS A 53 2.36 -16.60 -8.18
CA CYS A 53 1.68 -16.13 -9.39
C CYS A 53 2.67 -15.37 -10.28
N ASP A 54 2.39 -15.26 -11.58
CA ASP A 54 3.24 -14.52 -12.54
C ASP A 54 3.08 -12.99 -12.39
N MET A 55 3.71 -12.44 -11.36
CA MET A 55 3.73 -11.00 -11.10
C MET A 55 4.42 -10.22 -12.21
N ARG A 56 5.51 -10.79 -12.77
CA ARG A 56 6.31 -10.11 -13.79
C ARG A 56 5.54 -10.00 -15.10
N GLY A 57 4.80 -11.05 -15.49
CA GLY A 57 3.88 -11.02 -16.63
C GLY A 57 2.72 -10.04 -16.44
N ALA A 58 2.25 -9.86 -15.20
CA ALA A 58 1.24 -8.86 -14.85
C ALA A 58 1.78 -7.41 -14.80
N GLY A 59 3.09 -7.19 -14.99
CA GLY A 59 3.68 -5.85 -15.05
C GLY A 59 4.06 -5.25 -13.70
N PHE A 60 4.27 -6.06 -12.67
CA PHE A 60 4.70 -5.60 -11.34
C PHE A 60 6.05 -6.20 -10.93
N GLY A 61 6.73 -5.57 -9.97
CA GLY A 61 7.93 -6.12 -9.36
C GLY A 61 8.22 -5.52 -7.98
N PHE A 62 8.82 -6.27 -7.08
CA PHE A 62 9.17 -5.78 -5.75
C PHE A 62 10.57 -5.15 -5.71
N VAL A 63 10.67 -4.05 -4.95
CA VAL A 63 11.93 -3.40 -4.61
C VAL A 63 12.16 -3.41 -3.11
N LYS A 64 13.44 -3.37 -2.70
CA LYS A 64 13.84 -3.35 -1.29
C LYS A 64 14.05 -1.95 -0.73
N ALA A 65 14.01 -0.92 -1.57
CA ALA A 65 14.29 0.45 -1.21
C ALA A 65 13.18 1.38 -1.72
N PRO A 66 12.68 2.29 -0.88
CA PRO A 66 11.57 3.17 -1.25
C PRO A 66 11.93 4.17 -2.36
N GLN A 67 13.21 4.52 -2.54
CA GLN A 67 13.63 5.48 -3.57
C GLN A 67 13.41 5.00 -5.00
N GLY A 68 13.32 3.67 -5.20
CA GLY A 68 13.05 3.05 -6.49
C GLY A 68 11.62 2.53 -6.62
N ALA A 69 10.70 2.94 -5.74
CA ALA A 69 9.34 2.42 -5.71
C ALA A 69 8.34 3.43 -6.27
N ASP A 70 7.43 2.95 -7.11
CA ASP A 70 6.29 3.71 -7.61
C ASP A 70 5.08 3.58 -6.65
N VAL A 71 4.95 2.44 -5.98
CA VAL A 71 3.81 2.14 -5.11
C VAL A 71 4.28 1.63 -3.75
N LEU A 72 3.68 2.20 -2.70
CA LEU A 72 3.83 1.75 -1.33
C LEU A 72 2.72 0.77 -0.98
N LEU A 73 3.09 -0.45 -0.63
CA LEU A 73 2.19 -1.48 -0.11
C LEU A 73 2.28 -1.53 1.41
N ILE A 74 1.15 -1.30 2.07
CA ILE A 74 1.03 -1.41 3.52
C ILE A 74 0.26 -2.67 3.88
N THR A 75 0.83 -3.48 4.77
CA THR A 75 0.14 -4.59 5.44
C THR A 75 0.08 -4.38 6.93
N GLY A 76 -0.88 -5.06 7.56
CA GLY A 76 -1.03 -5.07 9.01
C GLY A 76 -1.61 -3.76 9.55
N ALA A 77 -1.96 -3.76 10.83
CA ALA A 77 -2.52 -2.56 11.46
C ALA A 77 -1.41 -1.58 11.83
N LEU A 78 -1.67 -0.28 11.64
CA LEU A 78 -0.68 0.76 11.82
C LEU A 78 -0.31 0.95 13.28
N THR A 79 0.87 0.46 13.67
CA THR A 79 1.42 0.72 15.01
C THR A 79 1.95 2.14 15.14
N ARG A 80 1.88 2.69 16.36
CA ARG A 80 2.43 4.02 16.69
C ARG A 80 3.93 4.11 16.41
N ALA A 81 4.65 3.00 16.59
CA ALA A 81 6.08 2.92 16.34
C ALA A 81 6.42 2.98 14.84
N MET A 82 5.55 2.44 13.97
CA MET A 82 5.80 2.41 12.54
C MET A 82 5.37 3.67 11.78
N ALA A 83 4.51 4.50 12.39
CA ALA A 83 4.09 5.77 11.80
C ALA A 83 5.25 6.63 11.22
N PRO A 84 6.35 6.92 11.97
CA PRO A 84 7.46 7.70 11.41
C PRO A 84 8.21 6.97 10.29
N VAL A 85 8.23 5.64 10.27
CA VAL A 85 8.93 4.85 9.25
C VAL A 85 8.19 4.94 7.91
N ILE A 86 6.86 4.83 7.93
CA ILE A 86 6.02 4.99 6.74
C ILE A 86 6.13 6.40 6.20
N GLU A 87 6.12 7.41 7.09
CA GLU A 87 6.28 8.81 6.68
C GLU A 87 7.64 9.03 5.99
N ALA A 88 8.72 8.49 6.54
CA ALA A 88 10.05 8.57 5.94
C ALA A 88 10.12 7.84 4.59
N ALA A 89 9.56 6.63 4.51
CA ALA A 89 9.48 5.86 3.27
C ALA A 89 8.71 6.64 2.20
N TRP A 90 7.52 7.13 2.53
CA TRP A 90 6.68 7.92 1.62
C TRP A 90 7.38 9.17 1.12
N LYS A 91 8.09 9.91 1.99
CA LYS A 91 8.86 11.10 1.58
C LYS A 91 10.02 10.78 0.65
N SER A 92 10.63 9.60 0.79
CA SER A 92 11.77 9.18 -0.03
C SER A 92 11.38 8.63 -1.42
N MET A 93 10.10 8.34 -1.64
CA MET A 93 9.59 7.85 -2.93
C MET A 93 9.46 8.99 -3.96
N PRO A 94 9.82 8.74 -5.23
CA PRO A 94 9.62 9.69 -6.33
C PRO A 94 8.12 9.92 -6.61
N LEU A 95 7.79 11.06 -7.24
CA LEU A 95 6.46 11.33 -7.79
C LEU A 95 6.41 10.90 -9.27
N PRO A 96 5.30 10.33 -9.78
CA PRO A 96 4.04 9.99 -9.10
C PRO A 96 4.16 8.73 -8.22
N LYS A 97 3.49 8.72 -7.07
CA LYS A 97 3.47 7.58 -6.14
C LYS A 97 2.07 7.19 -5.71
N GLY A 98 1.84 5.89 -5.51
CA GLY A 98 0.57 5.34 -5.06
C GLY A 98 0.67 4.68 -3.70
N LEU A 99 -0.45 4.67 -2.97
CA LEU A 99 -0.60 3.95 -1.71
C LEU A 99 -1.68 2.87 -1.81
N ILE A 100 -1.30 1.64 -1.50
CA ILE A 100 -2.19 0.49 -1.54
C ILE A 100 -2.17 -0.22 -0.18
N CYS A 101 -3.36 -0.50 0.34
CA CYS A 101 -3.53 -1.29 1.56
C CYS A 101 -3.84 -2.75 1.19
N VAL A 102 -3.10 -3.68 1.79
CA VAL A 102 -3.32 -5.11 1.62
C VAL A 102 -3.81 -5.70 2.93
N GLY A 103 -5.04 -6.21 2.87
CA GLY A 103 -5.77 -6.79 3.99
C GLY A 103 -6.51 -5.76 4.83
N ASP A 104 -7.52 -6.26 5.55
CA ASP A 104 -8.48 -5.42 6.28
C ASP A 104 -7.80 -4.65 7.42
N CYS A 105 -6.81 -5.28 8.07
CA CYS A 105 -6.05 -4.65 9.15
C CYS A 105 -5.34 -3.36 8.73
N ALA A 106 -4.87 -3.26 7.49
CA ALA A 106 -4.24 -2.05 6.97
C ALA A 106 -5.27 -0.95 6.69
N PHE A 107 -6.43 -1.33 6.17
CA PHE A 107 -7.47 -0.39 5.77
C PHE A 107 -8.20 0.24 6.96
N ASP A 108 -8.92 -0.55 7.76
CA ASP A 108 -9.78 -0.07 8.85
C ASP A 108 -9.25 -0.38 10.26
N GLY A 109 -8.26 -1.27 10.34
CA GLY A 109 -7.69 -1.80 11.58
C GLY A 109 -8.06 -3.27 11.80
N GLY A 110 -9.10 -3.77 11.11
CA GLY A 110 -9.55 -5.15 11.13
C GLY A 110 -9.63 -5.73 12.54
N PHE A 111 -8.91 -6.83 12.76
CA PHE A 111 -8.82 -7.50 14.05
C PHE A 111 -8.09 -6.67 15.12
N PHE A 112 -7.15 -5.82 14.71
CA PHE A 112 -6.35 -4.98 15.60
C PHE A 112 -6.92 -3.56 15.66
N THR A 113 -8.01 -3.42 16.44
CA THR A 113 -8.67 -2.14 16.68
C THR A 113 -7.74 -1.13 17.38
N GLU A 114 -8.08 0.16 17.29
CA GLU A 114 -7.28 1.26 17.88
C GLU A 114 -7.08 1.05 19.38
N ASN A 115 -5.83 1.01 19.81
CA ASN A 115 -5.44 0.73 21.19
C ASN A 115 -4.19 1.52 21.60
N TYR A 116 -3.58 1.17 22.72
CA TYR A 116 -2.40 1.86 23.24
C TYR A 116 -1.18 1.75 22.30
N ALA A 117 -1.05 0.67 21.52
CA ALA A 117 0.04 0.42 20.59
C ALA A 117 -0.32 0.70 19.12
N VAL A 118 -1.58 0.50 18.74
CA VAL A 118 -2.06 0.58 17.35
C VAL A 118 -2.92 1.82 17.16
N MET A 119 -2.68 2.59 16.09
CA MET A 119 -3.45 3.79 15.74
C MET A 119 -4.74 3.51 14.97
N GLY A 120 -5.05 2.23 14.74
CA GLY A 120 -6.12 1.72 13.87
C GLY A 120 -5.77 1.79 12.38
N GLY A 121 -6.78 1.72 11.51
CA GLY A 121 -6.60 1.69 10.06
C GLY A 121 -6.06 2.97 9.43
N VAL A 122 -5.35 2.81 8.31
CA VAL A 122 -4.72 3.88 7.53
C VAL A 122 -5.77 4.80 6.87
N GLN A 123 -6.99 4.30 6.60
CA GLN A 123 -8.05 5.05 5.92
C GLN A 123 -8.41 6.37 6.60
N ARG A 124 -8.21 6.48 7.91
CA ARG A 124 -8.55 7.69 8.68
C ARG A 124 -7.51 8.81 8.56
N LYS A 125 -6.35 8.51 7.97
CA LYS A 125 -5.15 9.36 8.02
C LYS A 125 -4.63 9.73 6.64
N VAL A 126 -4.81 8.85 5.66
CA VAL A 126 -4.20 8.96 4.34
C VAL A 126 -5.22 8.61 3.26
N GLN A 127 -5.14 9.31 2.13
CA GLN A 127 -5.85 8.91 0.92
C GLN A 127 -5.25 7.61 0.37
N ILE A 128 -6.07 6.57 0.30
CA ILE A 128 -5.68 5.26 -0.21
C ILE A 128 -6.17 5.14 -1.66
N ASP A 129 -5.30 4.72 -2.57
CA ASP A 129 -5.64 4.59 -3.99
C ASP A 129 -6.37 3.29 -4.31
N LEU A 130 -5.95 2.20 -3.66
CA LEU A 130 -6.54 0.87 -3.76
C LEU A 130 -6.47 0.15 -2.41
N THR A 131 -7.53 -0.60 -2.12
CA THR A 131 -7.56 -1.52 -0.98
C THR A 131 -7.86 -2.92 -1.48
N ILE A 132 -7.07 -3.89 -1.04
CA ILE A 132 -7.25 -5.31 -1.33
C ILE A 132 -7.81 -5.96 -0.05
N PRO A 133 -9.10 -6.32 0.00
CA PRO A 133 -9.70 -6.89 1.20
C PRO A 133 -9.20 -8.32 1.48
N GLY A 134 -9.14 -8.70 2.76
CA GLY A 134 -8.79 -10.07 3.18
C GLY A 134 -8.01 -10.16 4.50
N CYS A 135 -7.99 -11.36 5.10
CA CYS A 135 -7.27 -11.63 6.35
C CYS A 135 -6.79 -13.11 6.48
N PRO A 136 -5.72 -13.51 5.77
CA PRO A 136 -5.03 -12.79 4.70
C PRO A 136 -5.67 -13.05 3.32
N PRO A 137 -5.55 -12.12 2.35
CA PRO A 137 -5.97 -12.36 0.98
C PRO A 137 -5.02 -13.35 0.29
N PRO A 138 -5.52 -14.32 -0.51
CA PRO A 138 -4.66 -15.23 -1.25
C PRO A 138 -3.83 -14.49 -2.31
N PRO A 139 -2.66 -15.01 -2.76
CA PRO A 139 -1.75 -14.30 -3.65
C PRO A 139 -2.41 -13.92 -4.98
N GLN A 140 -3.27 -14.78 -5.50
CA GLN A 140 -4.04 -14.51 -6.72
C GLN A 140 -4.97 -13.30 -6.55
N ALA A 141 -5.67 -13.19 -5.41
CA ALA A 141 -6.54 -12.04 -5.15
C ALA A 141 -5.74 -10.74 -4.98
N VAL A 142 -4.52 -10.83 -4.42
CA VAL A 142 -3.61 -9.68 -4.37
C VAL A 142 -3.21 -9.26 -5.78
N LEU A 143 -2.84 -10.20 -6.64
CA LEU A 143 -2.48 -9.90 -8.03
C LEU A 143 -3.65 -9.32 -8.83
N ASP A 144 -4.84 -9.90 -8.71
CA ASP A 144 -6.05 -9.43 -9.39
C ASP A 144 -6.41 -8.01 -8.91
N GLY A 145 -6.28 -7.76 -7.60
CA GLY A 145 -6.42 -6.43 -7.02
C GLY A 145 -5.45 -5.43 -7.63
N LEU A 146 -4.16 -5.76 -7.73
CA LEU A 146 -3.15 -4.91 -8.37
C LEU A 146 -3.47 -4.66 -9.86
N CYS A 147 -3.87 -5.68 -10.61
CA CYS A 147 -4.24 -5.56 -12.02
C CYS A 147 -5.43 -4.61 -12.23
N SER A 148 -6.35 -4.49 -11.26
CA SER A 148 -7.49 -3.57 -11.35
C SER A 148 -7.08 -2.10 -11.46
N LEU A 149 -5.85 -1.73 -11.05
CA LEU A 149 -5.30 -0.39 -11.24
C LEU A 149 -5.16 -0.03 -12.72
N PHE A 150 -4.77 -1.00 -13.55
CA PHE A 150 -4.63 -0.78 -14.99
C PHE A 150 -6.01 -0.62 -15.65
N SER A 151 -6.99 -1.45 -15.28
CA SER A 151 -8.33 -1.38 -15.85
C SER A 151 -9.04 -0.04 -15.56
N GLN A 152 -8.83 0.54 -14.37
CA GLN A 152 -9.37 1.86 -14.03
C GLN A 152 -8.73 2.98 -14.85
N SER A 153 -7.46 2.84 -15.25
CA SER A 153 -6.78 3.80 -16.12
C SER A 153 -7.36 3.81 -17.54
N GLU A 154 -7.78 2.65 -18.05
CA GLU A 154 -8.32 2.49 -19.42
C GLU A 154 -9.77 2.99 -19.56
N ALA A 155 -10.62 2.71 -18.56
CA ALA A 155 -12.03 3.12 -18.57
C ALA A 155 -12.23 4.64 -18.63
N GLU A 156 -11.32 5.41 -18.02
CA GLU A 156 -11.37 6.87 -17.97
C GLU A 156 -10.59 7.54 -19.11
N ALA A 157 -9.68 6.82 -19.78
CA ALA A 157 -9.00 7.28 -20.99
C ALA A 157 -9.86 7.18 -22.27
N SER A 158 -11.00 6.48 -22.18
CA SER A 158 -11.95 6.26 -23.27
C SER A 158 -13.13 7.24 -23.27
N LEU A 159 -13.10 8.23 -22.37
CA LEU A 159 -14.05 9.35 -22.23
C LEU A 159 -13.37 10.67 -22.64
#